data_AF-A0A6B3FWD3-F1
#
_entry.id   AF-A0A6B3FWD3-F1
#
_cell.length_a   1.000
_cell.length_b   1.000
_cell.length_c   1.000
_cell.angle_alpha   90.00
_cell.angle_beta   90.00
_cell.angle_gamma   90.00
#
_symmetry.space_group_name_H-M   'P 1'
#
loop_
_entity.id
_entity.type
_entity.pdbx_description
1 polymer ?
#
loop_
_entity_poly.entity_id
_entity_poly.type
_entity_poly.pdbx_seq_one_letter_code
_entity_poly.pdbx_strand_id
1 'polypeptide(L)'
;MPHLIQPLDTEDPLGPLPQEFAAIMRPELPSLIKEIGVEVTRAYPEYARLLDGPNGQAIRVGVEQSLASFVDLVAEPSSPTTLRDDMCRRFGRFEAYEGRSMDTL
;
A
#
# COMPACT_ATOMS: atom_id res chain seq x y z
N MET A 1 -14.83 10.27 -26.91
CA MET A 1 -15.71 10.41 -25.74
C MET A 1 -15.05 9.67 -24.58
N PRO A 2 -14.54 10.35 -23.55
CA PRO A 2 -13.95 9.64 -22.41
C PRO A 2 -15.07 8.90 -21.66
N HIS A 3 -14.88 7.60 -21.43
CA HIS A 3 -15.75 6.85 -20.52
C HIS A 3 -15.54 7.40 -19.11
N LEU A 4 -16.57 8.02 -18.55
CA LEU A 4 -16.69 8.18 -17.10
C LEU A 4 -16.65 6.78 -16.51
N ILE A 5 -15.60 6.47 -15.75
CA ILE A 5 -15.59 5.30 -14.87
C ILE A 5 -16.77 5.50 -13.93
N GLN A 6 -17.83 4.72 -14.12
CA GLN A 6 -18.93 4.70 -13.17
C GLN A 6 -18.36 4.25 -11.82
N PRO A 7 -18.71 4.91 -10.71
CA PRO A 7 -18.37 4.38 -9.40
C PRO A 7 -18.94 2.98 -9.35
N LEU A 8 -18.10 1.99 -9.10
CA LEU A 8 -18.59 0.65 -8.83
C LEU A 8 -19.52 0.80 -7.62
N ASP A 9 -20.82 0.52 -7.79
CA ASP A 9 -21.78 0.35 -6.70
C ASP A 9 -21.25 -0.81 -5.83
N THR A 10 -20.27 -0.49 -5.00
CA THR A 10 -19.60 -1.42 -4.11
C THR A 10 -20.40 -1.36 -2.83
N GLU A 11 -21.51 -2.09 -2.80
CA GLU A 11 -21.91 -2.70 -1.54
C GLU A 11 -20.67 -3.48 -1.08
N ASP A 12 -19.86 -2.87 -0.21
CA ASP A 12 -18.60 -3.45 0.25
C ASP A 12 -18.92 -4.82 0.85
N PRO A 13 -18.55 -5.94 0.19
CA PRO A 13 -18.96 -7.26 0.62
C PRO A 13 -18.43 -7.62 2.01
N LEU A 14 -17.50 -6.83 2.54
CA LEU A 14 -16.91 -7.01 3.86
C LEU A 14 -17.66 -6.25 4.96
N GLY A 15 -18.51 -5.27 4.60
CA GLY A 15 -19.03 -4.29 5.57
C GLY A 15 -17.89 -3.60 6.35
N PRO A 16 -18.21 -2.77 7.35
CA PRO A 16 -17.17 -2.24 8.23
C PRO A 16 -16.51 -3.40 9.01
N LEU A 17 -15.19 -3.54 8.88
CA LEU A 17 -14.40 -4.51 9.64
C LEU A 17 -14.59 -4.27 11.15
N PRO A 18 -14.71 -5.33 11.97
CA PRO A 18 -14.74 -5.19 13.42
C PRO A 18 -13.46 -4.52 13.93
N GLN A 19 -13.60 -3.46 14.73
CA GLN A 19 -12.47 -2.63 15.18
C GLN A 19 -11.46 -3.45 16.01
N GLU A 20 -11.92 -4.48 16.71
CA GLU A 20 -11.09 -5.41 17.47
C GLU A 20 -10.06 -6.15 16.62
N PHE A 21 -10.26 -6.27 15.30
CA PHE A 21 -9.31 -6.92 14.41
C PHE A 21 -7.99 -6.16 14.34
N ALA A 22 -7.99 -4.86 14.56
CA ALA A 22 -6.74 -4.10 14.61
C ALA A 22 -5.81 -4.61 15.71
N ALA A 23 -6.35 -5.05 16.85
CA ALA A 23 -5.54 -5.63 17.93
C ALA A 23 -4.88 -6.95 17.53
N ILE A 24 -5.49 -7.71 16.62
CA ILE A 24 -4.97 -8.96 16.05
C ILE A 24 -3.96 -8.67 14.92
N MET A 25 -4.21 -7.63 14.12
CA MET A 25 -3.36 -7.29 12.98
C MET A 25 -2.03 -6.62 13.38
N ARG A 26 -2.04 -5.74 14.39
CA ARG A 26 -0.84 -4.96 14.78
C ARG A 26 0.40 -5.82 15.07
N PRO A 27 0.31 -6.92 15.84
CA PRO A 27 1.45 -7.78 16.13
C PRO A 27 2.03 -8.48 14.90
N GLU A 28 1.21 -8.72 13.88
CA GLU A 28 1.60 -9.45 12.65
C GLU A 28 2.25 -8.55 11.61
N LEU A 29 2.18 -7.22 11.74
CA LEU A 29 2.75 -6.30 10.75
C LEU A 29 4.24 -6.56 10.49
N PRO A 30 5.13 -6.71 11.50
CA PRO A 30 6.56 -6.88 11.25
C PRO A 30 6.94 -8.16 10.50
N SER A 31 6.20 -9.26 10.67
CA SER A 31 6.39 -10.49 9.88
C SER A 31 5.82 -10.31 8.47
N LEU A 32 4.58 -9.80 8.37
CA LEU A 32 3.90 -9.58 7.10
C LEU A 32 4.69 -8.68 6.15
N ILE A 33 5.31 -7.60 6.64
CA ILE A 33 6.15 -6.71 5.83
C ILE A 33 7.32 -7.48 5.18
N LYS A 34 7.95 -8.40 5.94
CA LYS A 34 9.04 -9.21 5.42
C LYS A 34 8.55 -10.22 4.39
N GLU A 35 7.42 -10.87 4.66
CA GLU A 35 6.79 -11.83 3.76
C GLU A 35 6.39 -11.19 2.43
N ILE A 36 5.80 -9.99 2.47
CA ILE A 36 5.50 -9.21 1.27
C ILE A 36 6.77 -8.95 0.46
N GLY A 37 7.86 -8.53 1.11
CA GLY A 37 9.14 -8.30 0.42
C GLY A 37 9.66 -9.57 -0.26
N VAL A 38 9.59 -10.72 0.42
CA VAL A 38 10.01 -12.01 -0.13
C VAL A 38 9.13 -12.42 -1.32
N GLU A 39 7.81 -12.37 -1.17
CA GLU A 39 6.89 -12.84 -2.21
C GLU A 39 6.87 -11.91 -3.43
N VAL A 40 6.95 -10.59 -3.25
CA VAL A 40 7.07 -9.64 -4.36
C VAL A 40 8.35 -9.87 -5.15
N THR A 41 9.50 -10.04 -4.49
CA THR A 41 10.78 -10.27 -5.18
C THR A 41 10.86 -11.64 -5.84
N ARG A 42 10.17 -12.63 -5.29
CA ARG A 42 10.03 -13.96 -5.88
C ARG A 42 9.17 -13.92 -7.14
N ALA A 43 8.02 -13.23 -7.10
CA ALA A 43 7.09 -13.14 -8.22
C ALA A 43 7.60 -12.21 -9.32
N TYR A 44 8.31 -11.15 -8.95
CA TYR A 44 8.80 -10.10 -9.84
C TYR A 44 10.29 -9.81 -9.55
N PRO A 45 11.21 -10.62 -10.09
CA PRO A 45 12.65 -10.47 -9.84
C PRO A 45 13.23 -9.09 -10.17
N GLU A 46 12.61 -8.35 -11.09
CA GLU A 46 12.94 -6.96 -11.41
C GLU A 46 12.83 -6.02 -10.21
N TYR A 47 11.89 -6.27 -9.29
CA TYR A 47 11.72 -5.47 -8.07
C TYR A 47 12.77 -5.79 -7.01
N ALA A 48 13.43 -6.95 -7.05
CA ALA A 48 14.55 -7.23 -6.16
C ALA A 48 15.67 -6.20 -6.33
N ARG A 49 16.00 -5.85 -7.58
CA ARG A 49 16.99 -4.80 -7.88
C ARG A 49 16.57 -3.44 -7.36
N LEU A 50 15.27 -3.14 -7.38
CA LEU A 50 14.73 -1.88 -6.87
C LEU A 50 14.82 -1.80 -5.33
N LEU A 51 14.50 -2.90 -4.64
CA LEU A 51 14.54 -3.02 -3.18
C LEU A 51 15.96 -3.10 -2.61
N ASP A 52 16.92 -3.58 -3.39
CA ASP A 52 18.35 -3.60 -3.04
C ASP A 52 19.07 -2.32 -3.51
N GLY A 53 18.40 -1.48 -4.30
CA GLY A 53 18.91 -0.22 -4.81
C GLY A 53 18.83 0.95 -3.82
N PRO A 54 19.27 2.16 -4.22
CA PRO A 54 19.32 3.34 -3.36
C PRO A 54 17.95 3.76 -2.81
N ASN A 55 16.86 3.41 -3.49
CA ASN A 55 15.49 3.74 -3.09
C ASN A 55 14.84 2.65 -2.21
N GLY A 56 15.52 1.51 -1.99
CA GLY A 56 14.94 0.35 -1.32
C GLY A 56 14.47 0.62 0.11
N GLN A 57 15.16 1.51 0.84
CA GLN A 57 14.72 1.91 2.18
C GLN A 57 13.44 2.76 2.14
N ALA A 58 13.34 3.69 1.19
CA ALA A 58 12.14 4.50 1.03
C ALA A 58 10.92 3.64 0.70
N ILE A 59 11.09 2.62 -0.16
CA ILE A 59 10.01 1.68 -0.52
C ILE A 59 9.57 0.88 0.69
N ARG A 60 10.51 0.32 1.47
CA ARG A 60 10.18 -0.42 2.71
C ARG A 60 9.38 0.45 3.68
N VAL A 61 9.83 1.67 3.95
CA VAL A 61 9.10 2.63 4.80
C VAL A 61 7.71 2.95 4.23
N GLY A 62 7.57 3.04 2.90
CA GLY A 62 6.27 3.25 2.24
C GLY A 62 5.30 2.09 2.48
N VAL A 63 5.78 0.84 2.37
CA VAL A 63 4.98 -0.36 2.65
C VAL A 63 4.58 -0.41 4.13
N GLU A 64 5.55 -0.20 5.03
CA GLU A 64 5.31 -0.15 6.48
C GLU A 64 4.23 0.88 6.85
N GLN A 65 4.36 2.11 6.34
CA GLN A 65 3.41 3.19 6.58
C GLN A 65 2.03 2.86 6.02
N SER A 66 1.95 2.22 4.85
CA SER A 66 0.68 1.86 4.22
C SER A 66 -0.08 0.82 5.06
N LEU A 67 0.63 -0.21 5.52
CA LEU A 67 0.03 -1.26 6.36
C LEU A 67 -0.36 -0.74 7.73
N ALA A 68 0.48 0.09 8.35
CA ALA A 68 0.15 0.72 9.63
C ALA A 68 -1.11 1.60 9.50
N SER A 69 -1.18 2.45 8.47
CA SER A 69 -2.35 3.29 8.22
C SER A 69 -3.62 2.49 7.91
N PHE A 70 -3.51 1.34 7.24
CA PHE A 70 -4.64 0.44 7.06
C PHE A 70 -5.16 -0.09 8.42
N VAL A 71 -4.26 -0.57 9.27
CA VAL A 71 -4.65 -1.08 10.60
C VAL A 71 -5.21 0.02 11.51
N ASP A 72 -4.73 1.25 11.38
CA ASP A 72 -5.31 2.41 12.07
C ASP A 72 -6.74 2.70 11.59
N LEU A 73 -7.02 2.60 10.29
CA LEU A 73 -8.36 2.74 9.72
C LEU A 73 -9.31 1.60 10.17
N VAL A 74 -8.80 0.38 10.34
CA VAL A 74 -9.57 -0.73 10.92
C VAL A 74 -9.95 -0.42 12.37
N ALA A 75 -8.99 0.10 13.16
CA ALA A 75 -9.24 0.45 14.56
C ALA A 75 -10.22 1.63 14.72
N GLU A 76 -10.07 2.64 13.88
CA GLU A 76 -10.84 3.89 13.91
C GLU A 76 -10.98 4.42 12.47
N PRO A 77 -12.16 4.26 11.84
CA PRO A 77 -12.39 4.68 10.46
C PRO A 77 -12.17 6.18 10.20
N SER A 78 -12.21 7.02 11.24
CA SER A 78 -11.90 8.45 11.14
C SER A 78 -10.41 8.79 11.28
N SER A 79 -9.53 7.80 11.41
CA SER A 79 -8.09 7.99 11.53
C SER A 79 -7.53 8.79 10.34
N PRO A 80 -6.65 9.78 10.59
CA PRO A 80 -6.08 10.59 9.53
C PRO A 80 -5.14 9.77 8.65
N THR A 81 -5.28 9.91 7.32
CA THR A 81 -4.45 9.22 6.32
C THR A 81 -3.43 10.12 5.65
N THR A 82 -3.29 11.37 6.09
CA THR A 82 -2.53 12.44 5.41
C THR A 82 -1.08 12.04 5.09
N LEU A 83 -0.38 11.40 6.04
CA LEU A 83 1.00 10.94 5.84
C LEU A 83 1.10 9.84 4.77
N ARG A 84 0.20 8.86 4.80
CA ARG A 84 0.09 7.82 3.79
C ARG A 84 -0.23 8.44 2.42
N ASP A 85 -1.18 9.36 2.37
CA ASP A 85 -1.61 10.02 1.15
C ASP A 85 -0.49 10.86 0.51
N ASP A 86 0.27 11.60 1.33
CA ASP A 86 1.44 12.35 0.87
C ASP A 86 2.53 11.43 0.34
N MET A 87 2.77 10.30 1.01
CA MET A 87 3.72 9.29 0.58
C MET A 87 3.29 8.67 -0.76
N CYS A 88 2.04 8.25 -0.90
CA CYS A 88 1.50 7.73 -2.17
C CYS A 88 1.64 8.75 -3.31
N ARG A 89 1.35 10.03 -3.05
CA ARG A 89 1.56 11.11 -4.03
C ARG A 89 3.02 11.26 -4.44
N ARG A 90 3.97 11.11 -3.51
CA ARG A 90 5.41 11.18 -3.81
C ARG A 90 5.88 10.01 -4.66
N PHE A 91 5.46 8.79 -4.34
CA PHE A 91 5.77 7.62 -5.18
C PHE A 91 5.19 7.75 -6.58
N GLY A 92 3.91 8.14 -6.71
CA GLY A 92 3.30 8.34 -8.03
C GLY A 92 4.03 9.39 -8.88
N ARG A 93 4.52 10.48 -8.29
CA ARG A 93 5.36 11.46 -9.00
C ARG A 93 6.69 10.85 -9.44
N PHE A 94 7.34 10.07 -8.58
CA PHE A 94 8.59 9.41 -8.91
C PHE A 94 8.44 8.43 -10.08
N GLU A 95 7.41 7.59 -10.05
CA GLU A 95 7.08 6.66 -11.14
C GLU A 95 6.84 7.39 -12.46
N ALA A 96 6.09 8.50 -12.42
CA ALA A 96 5.83 9.33 -13.59
C ALA A 96 7.11 9.96 -14.17
N TYR A 97 8.04 10.41 -13.32
CA TYR A 97 9.33 10.96 -13.77
C TYR A 97 10.25 9.91 -14.39
N GLU A 98 10.16 8.67 -13.94
CA GLU A 98 10.93 7.54 -14.48
C GLU A 98 10.35 6.99 -15.79
N GLY A 99 9.22 7.52 -16.26
CA GLY A 99 8.58 7.13 -17.52
C GLY A 99 7.97 5.73 -17.51
N ARG A 100 7.76 5.14 -16.33
CA ARG A 100 7.09 3.84 -16.20
C ARG A 100 5.58 4.01 -16.39
N SER A 101 4.95 3.14 -17.18
CA SER A 101 3.50 3.14 -17.31
C SER A 101 2.85 2.69 -16.00
N MET A 102 1.73 3.30 -15.63
CA MET A 102 0.90 2.82 -14.52
C MET A 102 -0.04 1.68 -14.93
N ASP A 103 -0.08 1.28 -16.20
CA ASP A 103 -0.97 0.20 -16.67
C ASP A 103 -0.66 -1.16 -16.04
N THR A 104 0.50 -1.29 -15.39
CA THR A 104 0.98 -2.51 -14.72
C THR A 104 0.86 -2.46 -13.19
N LEU A 105 0.26 -1.41 -12.62
CA LEU A 105 0.02 -1.27 -11.17
C LEU A 105 -1.32 -1.89 -10.74
#